data_AF-A0A936NMH6-F1
#
_entry.id   AF-A0A936NMH6-F1
#
_cell.length_a   1.000
_cell.length_b   1.000
_cell.length_c   1.000
_cell.angle_alpha   90.00
_cell.angle_beta   90.00
_cell.angle_gamma   90.00
#
_symmetry.space_group_name_H-M   'P 1'
#
loop_
_entity.id
_entity.type
_entity.pdbx_description
1 polymer ?
#
loop_
_entity_poly.entity_id
_entity_poly.type
_entity_poly.pdbx_seq_one_letter_code
_entity_poly.pdbx_strand_id
1 'polypeptide(L)'
;MTTFVKRPARFQIFVILLACSATLACAQKSVVPSGTSRVPINSDEIIQQYRERMKSDQREKQERSLLTRQLESLTQQVHELSTSLTLMQLQHQEMAKGKSQSGSKVTASALTTNPLSSAWKDPLTSTPTSSKGDTSPTASDQILSQTRTAQSEDERSTVTGPACRIGPSRAPSPSLPPQNVDEQTDSWRPRVIELSEREQVELHRDSIIFRVSERVGRSEFLPSKQLQSHLKHILKRGPCLHVRGYTDGDKDRWIERETAKQRAYKARAYLAAHGYAPNIIEITIVPIGQHVADNATKKGRAKNRRVEIEVKEPNPASIWPQWYG
;
A
#
# COMPACT_ATOMS: atom_id res chain seq x y z
N MET A 1 -23.79 7.50 -102.63
CA MET A 1 -23.70 6.05 -102.37
C MET A 1 -23.15 5.84 -100.97
N THR A 2 -24.03 5.50 -100.03
CA THR A 2 -23.74 5.21 -98.62
C THR A 2 -23.51 3.71 -98.46
N THR A 3 -22.40 3.28 -97.85
CA THR A 3 -22.21 1.88 -97.43
C THR A 3 -21.95 1.82 -95.93
N PHE A 4 -22.93 1.26 -95.22
CA PHE A 4 -22.94 1.04 -93.78
C PHE A 4 -22.34 -0.35 -93.52
N VAL A 5 -21.18 -0.42 -92.86
CA VAL A 5 -20.53 -1.70 -92.52
C VAL A 5 -21.06 -2.21 -91.18
N LYS A 6 -21.85 -3.29 -91.23
CA LYS A 6 -22.33 -4.07 -90.07
C LYS A 6 -21.14 -4.80 -89.42
N ARG A 7 -20.84 -4.50 -88.15
CA ARG A 7 -19.93 -5.31 -87.32
C ARG A 7 -20.67 -6.55 -86.77
N PRO A 8 -20.10 -7.76 -86.82
CA PRO A 8 -20.79 -8.96 -86.34
C PRO A 8 -20.71 -9.11 -84.81
N ALA A 9 -21.86 -9.37 -84.19
CA ALA A 9 -22.11 -9.52 -82.76
C ALA A 9 -21.43 -10.73 -82.07
N ARG A 10 -20.41 -11.35 -82.69
CA ARG A 10 -19.73 -12.54 -82.16
C ARG A 10 -18.53 -12.22 -81.26
N PHE A 11 -17.97 -11.02 -81.35
CA PHE A 11 -16.85 -10.61 -80.50
C PHE A 11 -17.26 -10.16 -79.09
N GLN A 12 -18.50 -9.69 -78.90
CA GLN A 12 -18.94 -9.26 -77.56
C GLN A 12 -19.29 -10.44 -76.63
N ILE A 13 -19.71 -11.58 -77.18
CA ILE A 13 -20.06 -12.76 -76.38
C ILE A 13 -18.80 -13.45 -75.83
N PHE A 14 -17.71 -13.48 -76.59
CA PHE A 14 -16.43 -14.05 -76.13
C PHE A 14 -15.77 -13.22 -75.02
N VAL A 15 -15.88 -11.88 -75.07
CA VAL A 15 -15.33 -11.00 -74.04
C VAL A 15 -16.09 -11.15 -72.71
N ILE A 16 -17.40 -11.38 -72.75
CA ILE A 16 -18.22 -11.56 -71.54
C ILE A 16 -17.96 -12.95 -70.90
N LEU A 17 -17.75 -13.99 -71.71
CA LEU A 17 -17.42 -15.34 -71.22
C LEU A 17 -15.99 -15.43 -70.65
N LEU A 18 -15.00 -14.72 -71.24
CA LEU A 18 -13.64 -14.65 -70.68
C LEU A 18 -13.58 -13.79 -69.40
N ALA A 19 -14.52 -12.86 -69.21
CA ALA A 19 -14.62 -12.06 -67.98
C ALA A 19 -15.31 -12.82 -66.83
N CYS A 20 -16.15 -13.83 -67.11
CA CYS A 20 -16.87 -14.59 -66.08
C CYS A 20 -16.12 -15.81 -65.54
N SER A 21 -15.06 -16.31 -66.19
CA SER A 21 -14.29 -17.47 -65.71
C SER A 21 -13.08 -17.11 -64.82
N ALA A 22 -12.78 -15.82 -64.64
CA ALA A 22 -11.66 -15.35 -63.82
C ALA A 22 -12.02 -14.94 -62.38
N THR A 23 -13.30 -15.06 -61.96
CA THR A 23 -13.77 -14.59 -60.64
C THR A 23 -14.19 -15.70 -59.68
N LEU A 24 -14.04 -16.98 -60.05
CA LEU A 24 -14.44 -18.13 -59.25
C LEU A 24 -13.25 -19.02 -58.85
N ALA A 25 -12.23 -18.46 -58.19
CA ALA A 25 -11.31 -19.22 -57.34
C ALA A 25 -10.36 -18.27 -56.60
N CYS A 26 -10.82 -17.68 -55.50
CA CYS A 26 -9.98 -17.33 -54.35
C CYS A 26 -10.90 -16.86 -53.23
N ALA A 27 -11.46 -17.82 -52.47
CA ALA A 27 -11.93 -17.50 -51.14
C ALA A 27 -10.70 -16.95 -50.37
N GLN A 28 -10.67 -15.64 -50.13
CA GLN A 28 -9.66 -15.03 -49.27
C GLN A 28 -9.73 -15.73 -47.92
N LYS A 29 -8.79 -16.62 -47.65
CA LYS A 29 -8.56 -17.13 -46.30
C LYS A 29 -8.36 -15.89 -45.43
N SER A 30 -9.19 -15.74 -44.40
CA SER A 30 -9.05 -14.65 -43.43
C SER A 30 -7.59 -14.60 -42.97
N VAL A 31 -6.93 -13.47 -43.17
CA VAL A 31 -5.58 -13.24 -42.66
C VAL A 31 -5.69 -13.23 -41.15
N VAL A 32 -5.41 -14.39 -40.53
CA VAL A 32 -5.20 -14.45 -39.08
C VAL A 32 -3.85 -13.78 -38.82
N PRO A 33 -3.78 -12.72 -38.00
CA PRO A 33 -2.51 -12.09 -37.68
C PRO A 33 -1.54 -13.15 -37.14
N SER A 34 -0.40 -13.32 -37.82
CA SER A 34 0.59 -14.30 -37.38
C SER A 34 1.01 -13.99 -35.94
N GLY A 35 0.82 -14.95 -35.04
CA GLY A 35 1.21 -14.82 -33.63
C GLY A 35 2.73 -14.77 -33.42
N THR A 36 3.52 -14.84 -34.49
CA THR A 36 5.00 -14.84 -34.49
C THR A 36 5.61 -13.54 -33.97
N SER A 37 4.85 -12.44 -33.90
CA SER A 37 5.29 -11.17 -33.29
C SER A 37 4.58 -10.86 -31.97
N ARG A 38 3.99 -11.86 -31.30
CA ARG A 38 3.46 -11.66 -29.95
C ARG A 38 4.63 -11.47 -28.99
N VAL A 39 4.81 -10.25 -28.51
CA VAL A 39 5.64 -9.98 -27.34
C VAL A 39 4.91 -10.54 -26.12
N PRO A 40 5.50 -11.46 -25.35
CA PRO A 40 4.90 -11.92 -24.11
C PRO A 40 4.60 -10.73 -23.21
N ILE A 41 3.38 -10.67 -22.64
CA ILE A 41 2.97 -9.61 -21.70
C ILE A 41 3.96 -9.48 -20.53
N ASN A 42 4.64 -10.57 -20.19
CA ASN A 42 5.73 -10.60 -19.22
C ASN A 42 7.02 -11.06 -19.91
N SER A 43 7.97 -10.14 -20.12
CA SER A 43 9.31 -10.51 -20.58
C SER A 43 10.07 -11.29 -19.50
N ASP A 44 11.03 -12.11 -19.91
CA ASP A 44 11.89 -12.86 -18.98
C ASP A 44 12.61 -11.94 -17.99
N GLU A 45 12.97 -10.73 -18.43
CA GLU A 45 13.58 -9.71 -17.58
C GLU A 45 12.64 -9.26 -16.44
N ILE A 46 11.37 -8.98 -16.74
CA ILE A 46 10.37 -8.60 -15.72
C ILE A 46 10.14 -9.76 -14.74
N ILE A 47 10.12 -11.01 -15.24
CA ILE A 47 9.97 -12.20 -14.39
C ILE A 47 11.17 -12.35 -13.44
N GLN A 48 12.39 -12.13 -13.92
CA GLN A 48 13.60 -12.17 -13.08
C GLN A 48 13.58 -11.06 -12.03
N GLN A 49 13.25 -9.83 -12.40
CA GLN A 49 13.13 -8.72 -11.45
C GLN A 49 12.10 -9.01 -10.35
N TYR A 50 10.94 -9.58 -10.71
CA TYR A 50 9.94 -9.99 -9.74
C TYR A 50 10.48 -11.07 -8.78
N ARG A 51 11.15 -12.10 -9.31
CA ARG A 51 11.74 -13.17 -8.47
C ARG A 51 12.79 -12.63 -7.50
N GLU A 52 13.66 -11.73 -7.95
CA GLU A 52 14.67 -11.12 -7.08
C GLU A 52 14.03 -10.23 -6.02
N ARG A 53 12.98 -9.46 -6.37
CA ARG A 53 12.20 -8.71 -5.38
C ARG A 53 11.60 -9.62 -4.31
N MET A 54 10.94 -10.71 -4.72
CA MET A 54 10.32 -11.64 -3.78
C MET A 54 11.36 -12.31 -2.86
N LYS A 55 12.56 -12.64 -3.38
CA LYS A 55 13.66 -13.14 -2.55
C LYS A 55 14.13 -12.09 -1.54
N SER A 56 14.29 -10.84 -1.97
CA SER A 56 14.67 -9.73 -1.10
C SER A 56 13.65 -9.53 0.02
N ASP A 57 12.36 -9.43 -0.34
CA ASP A 57 11.27 -9.24 0.62
C ASP A 57 11.20 -10.40 1.63
N GLN A 58 11.44 -11.64 1.18
CA GLN A 58 11.46 -12.81 2.06
C GLN A 58 12.63 -12.77 3.05
N ARG A 59 13.83 -12.36 2.60
CA ARG A 59 15.00 -12.18 3.49
C ARG A 59 14.72 -11.10 4.54
N GLU A 60 14.21 -9.95 4.12
CA GLU A 60 13.83 -8.87 5.04
C GLU A 60 12.80 -9.35 6.08
N LYS A 61 11.82 -10.15 5.66
CA LYS A 61 10.81 -10.72 6.57
C LYS A 61 11.41 -11.68 7.58
N GLN A 62 12.36 -12.52 7.15
CA GLN A 62 13.09 -13.44 8.04
C GLN A 62 13.93 -12.67 9.06
N GLU A 63 14.70 -11.67 8.62
CA GLU A 63 15.50 -10.80 9.50
C GLU A 63 14.63 -10.09 10.54
N ARG A 64 13.48 -9.54 10.12
CA ARG A 64 12.51 -8.94 11.07
C ARG A 64 12.00 -9.95 12.08
N SER A 65 11.63 -11.15 11.65
CA SER A 65 11.13 -12.18 12.57
C SER A 65 12.18 -12.57 13.62
N LEU A 66 13.46 -12.58 13.24
CA LEU A 66 14.57 -12.82 14.15
C LEU A 66 14.74 -11.66 15.13
N LEU A 67 14.76 -10.41 14.63
CA LEU A 67 14.87 -9.21 15.45
C LEU A 67 13.70 -9.09 16.44
N THR A 68 12.47 -9.43 16.04
CA THR A 68 11.30 -9.42 16.92
C THR A 68 11.47 -10.39 18.08
N ARG A 69 11.93 -11.63 17.82
CA ARG A 69 12.22 -12.60 18.89
C ARG A 69 13.33 -12.13 19.83
N GLN A 70 14.35 -11.45 19.29
CA GLN A 70 15.41 -10.86 20.10
C GLN A 70 14.89 -9.74 21.01
N LEU A 71 14.01 -8.87 20.49
CA LEU A 71 13.37 -7.81 21.27
C LEU A 71 12.47 -8.39 22.36
N GLU A 72 11.70 -9.44 22.07
CA GLU A 72 10.87 -10.14 23.06
C GLU A 72 11.73 -10.73 24.18
N SER A 73 12.82 -11.43 23.83
CA SER A 73 13.78 -11.98 24.78
C SER A 73 14.40 -10.90 25.68
N LEU A 74 14.87 -9.80 25.08
CA LEU A 74 15.45 -8.68 25.84
C LEU A 74 14.42 -8.02 26.75
N THR A 75 13.17 -7.88 26.28
CA THR A 75 12.06 -7.34 27.07
C THR A 75 11.77 -8.24 28.28
N GLN A 76 11.80 -9.55 28.11
CA GLN A 76 11.66 -10.52 29.20
C GLN A 76 12.81 -10.39 30.21
N GLN A 77 14.05 -10.28 29.75
CA GLN A 77 15.21 -10.10 30.63
C GLN A 77 15.10 -8.82 31.48
N VAL A 78 14.68 -7.70 30.87
CA VAL A 78 14.46 -6.44 31.59
C VAL A 78 13.35 -6.60 32.64
N HIS A 79 12.28 -7.34 32.32
CA HIS A 79 11.22 -7.62 33.27
C HIS A 79 11.71 -8.47 34.45
N GLU A 80 12.45 -9.55 34.18
CA GLU A 80 13.04 -10.40 35.21
C GLU A 80 13.97 -9.59 36.14
N LEU A 81 14.86 -8.77 35.59
CA LEU A 81 15.72 -7.89 36.39
C LEU A 81 14.91 -6.92 37.24
N SER A 82 13.88 -6.28 36.68
CA SER A 82 12.98 -5.39 37.42
C SER A 82 12.28 -6.09 38.59
N THR A 83 11.81 -7.33 38.39
CA THR A 83 11.16 -8.10 39.46
C THR A 83 12.15 -8.46 40.56
N SER A 84 13.38 -8.87 40.20
CA SER A 84 14.43 -9.19 41.17
C SER A 84 14.85 -7.98 42.02
N LEU A 85 14.97 -6.80 41.40
CA LEU A 85 15.30 -5.56 42.10
C LEU A 85 14.17 -5.16 43.06
N THR A 86 12.92 -5.33 42.65
CA THR A 86 11.75 -5.06 43.49
C THR A 86 11.73 -5.98 44.71
N LEU A 87 12.03 -7.28 44.52
CA LEU A 87 12.15 -8.25 45.63
C LEU A 87 13.28 -7.88 46.58
N MET A 88 14.46 -7.51 46.06
CA MET A 88 15.60 -7.08 46.87
C MET A 88 15.28 -5.83 47.69
N GLN A 89 14.56 -4.86 47.10
CA GLN A 89 14.15 -3.64 47.78
C GLN A 89 13.14 -3.91 48.90
N LEU A 90 12.16 -4.80 48.66
CA LEU A 90 11.23 -5.25 49.71
C LEU A 90 11.97 -5.95 50.85
N GLN A 91 12.91 -6.85 50.54
CA GLN A 91 13.73 -7.51 51.56
C GLN A 91 14.53 -6.49 52.38
N HIS A 92 15.14 -5.49 51.74
CA HIS A 92 15.87 -4.44 52.45
C HIS A 92 14.96 -3.60 53.34
N GLN A 93 13.73 -3.30 52.89
CA GLN A 93 12.74 -2.57 53.68
C GLN A 93 12.29 -3.37 54.91
N GLU A 94 12.06 -4.67 54.78
CA GLU A 94 11.74 -5.55 55.90
C GLU A 94 12.92 -5.66 56.88
N MET A 95 14.16 -5.72 56.40
CA MET A 95 15.36 -5.69 57.25
C MET A 95 15.54 -4.34 57.97
N ALA A 96 15.17 -3.23 57.33
CA ALA A 96 15.20 -1.90 57.94
C ALA A 96 14.10 -1.73 59.01
N LYS A 97 12.90 -2.26 58.77
CA LYS A 97 11.80 -2.28 59.75
C LYS A 97 12.11 -3.23 60.92
N GLY A 98 12.66 -4.41 60.64
CA GLY A 98 13.04 -5.41 61.64
C GLY A 98 14.16 -4.96 62.57
N LYS A 99 15.03 -4.03 62.14
CA LYS A 99 16.02 -3.38 63.02
C LYS A 99 15.44 -2.39 64.03
N SER A 100 14.19 -1.95 63.86
CA SER A 100 13.48 -1.15 64.87
C SER A 100 12.68 -1.98 65.88
N GLN A 101 12.66 -3.32 65.73
CA GLN A 101 11.99 -4.24 66.67
C GLN A 101 12.82 -5.51 66.89
N SER A 102 14.05 -5.41 67.41
CA SER A 102 14.65 -6.55 68.13
C SER A 102 15.85 -6.13 68.97
N GLY A 103 15.58 -5.76 70.22
CA GLY A 103 16.42 -6.17 71.33
C GLY A 103 15.87 -7.47 71.91
N SER A 104 16.16 -8.62 71.28
CA SER A 104 16.09 -9.91 71.97
C SER A 104 16.82 -11.05 71.24
N LYS A 105 17.34 -11.94 72.08
CA LYS A 105 18.41 -12.91 71.89
C LYS A 105 18.08 -14.10 70.96
N VAL A 106 19.10 -14.48 70.16
CA VAL A 106 19.66 -15.84 69.92
C VAL A 106 18.77 -16.91 69.25
N THR A 107 19.18 -17.41 68.09
CA THR A 107 19.78 -18.76 67.88
C THR A 107 20.10 -18.98 66.40
N ALA A 108 21.20 -19.70 66.17
CA ALA A 108 21.69 -20.07 64.87
C ALA A 108 20.83 -21.18 64.23
N SER A 109 20.57 -21.07 62.93
CA SER A 109 20.43 -22.22 62.04
C SER A 109 20.73 -21.78 60.60
N ALA A 110 21.83 -22.34 60.08
CA ALA A 110 22.24 -22.25 58.70
C ALA A 110 21.31 -23.09 57.83
N LEU A 111 20.85 -22.53 56.72
CA LEU A 111 20.35 -23.31 55.58
C LEU A 111 20.98 -22.77 54.30
N THR A 112 21.91 -23.59 53.83
CA THR A 112 22.58 -23.63 52.53
C THR A 112 21.60 -23.54 51.38
N THR A 113 21.78 -22.57 50.48
CA THR A 113 21.34 -22.68 49.08
C THR A 113 22.44 -22.16 48.17
N ASN A 114 23.02 -23.06 47.39
CA ASN A 114 24.09 -22.83 46.42
C ASN A 114 23.68 -21.82 45.33
N PRO A 115 24.58 -20.94 44.86
CA PRO A 115 24.40 -20.24 43.60
C PRO A 115 24.93 -21.11 42.45
N LEU A 116 24.05 -21.51 41.54
CA LEU A 116 24.43 -22.13 40.27
C LEU A 116 24.93 -21.03 39.32
N SER A 117 26.25 -20.86 39.28
CA SER A 117 26.95 -20.15 38.22
C SER A 117 26.72 -20.87 36.88
N SER A 118 26.12 -20.20 35.90
CA SER A 118 26.16 -20.64 34.50
C SER A 118 27.14 -19.73 33.75
N ALA A 119 28.32 -20.30 33.48
CA ALA A 119 29.35 -19.70 32.66
C ALA A 119 28.86 -19.53 31.22
N TRP A 120 28.92 -18.31 30.72
CA TRP A 120 28.70 -18.00 29.32
C TRP A 120 29.93 -18.46 28.53
N LYS A 121 29.69 -19.31 27.53
CA LYS A 121 30.72 -19.78 26.59
C LYS A 121 30.35 -19.23 25.23
N ASP A 122 31.09 -18.22 24.80
CA ASP A 122 31.07 -17.73 23.42
C ASP A 122 31.50 -18.85 22.46
N PRO A 123 31.03 -18.81 21.20
CA PRO A 123 31.89 -19.22 20.11
C PRO A 123 31.98 -18.18 19.00
N LEU A 124 33.19 -17.65 18.84
CA LEU A 124 33.65 -17.07 17.58
C LEU A 124 34.05 -18.19 16.62
N THR A 125 33.46 -18.13 15.42
CA THR A 125 34.11 -18.22 14.10
C THR A 125 35.18 -19.30 13.87
N SER A 126 34.82 -20.33 13.10
CA SER A 126 35.70 -20.83 12.02
C SER A 126 34.93 -21.68 11.00
N THR A 127 35.15 -21.36 9.73
CA THR A 127 34.97 -22.19 8.52
C THR A 127 36.30 -22.13 7.75
N PRO A 128 36.58 -22.96 6.73
CA PRO A 128 35.87 -24.15 6.23
C PRO A 128 36.80 -25.39 6.09
N THR A 129 36.25 -26.59 5.95
CA THR A 129 36.97 -27.66 5.23
C THR A 129 36.00 -28.54 4.45
N SER A 130 36.32 -28.66 3.18
CA SER A 130 35.70 -29.48 2.14
C SER A 130 35.94 -30.97 2.39
N SER A 131 34.90 -31.80 2.29
CA SER A 131 35.05 -33.14 1.72
C SER A 131 33.77 -33.57 1.00
N LYS A 132 34.00 -34.28 -0.09
CA LYS A 132 33.10 -34.71 -1.15
C LYS A 132 33.04 -36.24 -1.06
N GLY A 133 31.86 -36.85 -1.18
CA GLY A 133 31.75 -38.31 -1.21
C GLY A 133 30.32 -38.80 -1.10
N ASP A 134 29.79 -39.26 -2.23
CA ASP A 134 28.47 -39.85 -2.46
C ASP A 134 28.18 -41.11 -1.63
N THR A 135 26.91 -41.35 -1.27
CA THR A 135 26.13 -42.53 -1.71
C THR A 135 24.75 -42.59 -1.03
N SER A 136 23.72 -42.79 -1.84
CA SER A 136 22.36 -43.21 -1.44
C SER A 136 22.38 -44.62 -0.81
N PRO A 137 21.31 -45.01 -0.09
CA PRO A 137 20.35 -45.87 -0.80
C PRO A 137 18.87 -45.61 -0.48
N THR A 138 18.07 -46.03 -1.46
CA THR A 138 16.63 -46.21 -1.52
C THR A 138 16.10 -47.26 -0.53
N ALA A 139 14.99 -46.97 0.15
CA ALA A 139 13.96 -47.97 0.50
C ALA A 139 12.62 -47.28 0.79
N SER A 140 11.55 -47.93 0.34
CA SER A 140 10.22 -47.40 0.07
C SER A 140 9.22 -47.46 1.24
N ASP A 141 8.15 -46.67 1.06
CA ASP A 141 6.75 -46.89 1.45
C ASP A 141 6.36 -47.05 2.92
N GLN A 142 5.61 -46.07 3.45
CA GLN A 142 4.16 -46.26 3.58
C GLN A 142 3.39 -44.97 3.86
N ILE A 143 2.26 -44.91 3.17
CA ILE A 143 1.21 -43.91 3.12
C ILE A 143 0.50 -43.80 4.48
N LEU A 144 0.34 -42.57 5.00
CA LEU A 144 -0.88 -42.22 5.73
C LEU A 144 -1.27 -40.77 5.43
N SER A 145 -2.33 -40.65 4.65
CA SER A 145 -3.01 -39.43 4.26
C SER A 145 -3.57 -38.70 5.49
N GLN A 146 -3.08 -37.50 5.78
CA GLN A 146 -3.85 -36.49 6.48
C GLN A 146 -3.82 -35.19 5.68
N THR A 147 -4.86 -35.04 4.87
CA THR A 147 -5.33 -33.79 4.29
C THR A 147 -5.58 -32.79 5.43
N ARG A 148 -4.61 -31.91 5.69
CA ARG A 148 -4.85 -30.69 6.45
C ARG A 148 -4.69 -29.52 5.50
N THR A 149 -5.85 -29.09 5.01
CA THR A 149 -6.10 -27.90 4.21
C THR A 149 -5.41 -26.70 4.89
N ALA A 150 -4.27 -26.30 4.37
CA ALA A 150 -3.68 -25.01 4.65
C ALA A 150 -4.44 -23.99 3.80
N GLN A 151 -5.44 -23.34 4.40
CA GLN A 151 -6.02 -22.13 3.84
C GLN A 151 -4.91 -21.07 3.77
N SER A 152 -4.43 -20.84 2.56
CA SER A 152 -3.70 -19.64 2.20
C SER A 152 -4.64 -18.45 2.38
N GLU A 153 -4.48 -17.70 3.47
CA GLU A 153 -4.98 -16.33 3.57
C GLU A 153 -4.09 -15.41 2.71
N ASP A 154 -4.16 -15.62 1.39
CA ASP A 154 -3.96 -14.53 0.43
C ASP A 154 -5.19 -13.64 0.56
N GLU A 155 -5.19 -12.73 1.53
CA GLU A 155 -6.07 -11.56 1.48
C GLU A 155 -5.56 -10.63 0.36
N ARG A 156 -5.87 -11.04 -0.86
CA ARG A 156 -6.23 -10.12 -1.94
C ARG A 156 -7.55 -9.47 -1.55
N SER A 157 -7.50 -8.63 -0.52
CA SER A 157 -8.58 -7.77 -0.11
C SER A 157 -8.56 -6.52 -1.00
N THR A 158 -8.92 -6.72 -2.27
CA THR A 158 -9.87 -5.82 -2.93
C THR A 158 -11.16 -5.89 -2.13
N VAL A 159 -11.17 -5.28 -0.94
CA VAL A 159 -12.41 -4.87 -0.31
C VAL A 159 -12.85 -3.66 -1.13
N THR A 160 -13.57 -3.96 -2.20
CA THR A 160 -14.55 -3.04 -2.75
C THR A 160 -15.56 -2.82 -1.63
N GLY A 161 -15.23 -1.93 -0.69
CA GLY A 161 -16.23 -1.34 0.19
C GLY A 161 -17.34 -0.72 -0.65
N PRO A 162 -18.54 -0.51 -0.11
CA PRO A 162 -19.60 0.12 -0.87
C PRO A 162 -19.06 1.46 -1.39
N ALA A 163 -18.87 1.51 -2.71
CA ALA A 163 -18.43 2.72 -3.39
C ALA A 163 -19.39 3.84 -3.00
N CYS A 164 -18.84 5.02 -2.74
CA CYS A 164 -19.59 6.25 -2.68
C CYS A 164 -20.40 6.39 -3.98
N ARG A 165 -21.62 5.84 -4.00
CA ARG A 165 -22.57 6.09 -5.06
C ARG A 165 -23.03 7.51 -4.84
N ILE A 166 -22.60 8.41 -5.72
CA ILE A 166 -23.30 9.65 -5.97
C ILE A 166 -24.73 9.24 -6.34
N GLY A 167 -25.64 9.29 -5.38
CA GLY A 167 -27.06 9.05 -5.64
C GLY A 167 -27.59 10.18 -6.52
N PRO A 168 -28.51 9.91 -7.46
CA PRO A 168 -29.10 10.95 -8.28
C PRO A 168 -29.89 11.89 -7.38
N SER A 169 -29.42 13.14 -7.28
CA SER A 169 -30.18 14.21 -6.67
C SER A 169 -31.46 14.43 -7.48
N ARG A 170 -32.59 14.22 -6.80
CA ARG A 170 -33.93 14.83 -6.94
C ARG A 170 -34.32 15.40 -8.32
N ALA A 171 -35.48 14.94 -8.80
CA ALA A 171 -36.14 15.27 -10.07
C ALA A 171 -36.08 16.76 -10.50
N PRO A 172 -35.97 17.03 -11.81
CA PRO A 172 -35.86 18.37 -12.37
C PRO A 172 -37.22 19.08 -12.48
N SER A 173 -37.22 20.40 -12.33
CA SER A 173 -38.33 21.31 -12.65
C SER A 173 -37.73 22.66 -13.09
N PRO A 174 -38.39 23.41 -13.99
CA PRO A 174 -38.27 23.28 -15.43
C PRO A 174 -37.28 24.29 -16.05
N SER A 175 -36.62 23.79 -17.09
CA SER A 175 -36.01 24.46 -18.27
C SER A 175 -35.69 25.96 -18.19
N LEU A 176 -34.42 26.28 -17.93
CA LEU A 176 -33.76 27.46 -18.49
C LEU A 176 -33.15 27.08 -19.85
N PRO A 177 -33.21 27.97 -20.87
CA PRO A 177 -32.77 27.64 -22.23
C PRO A 177 -31.26 27.34 -22.29
N PRO A 178 -30.81 26.49 -23.23
CA PRO A 178 -29.42 26.08 -23.31
C PRO A 178 -28.55 27.28 -23.67
N GLN A 179 -27.77 27.77 -22.71
CA GLN A 179 -26.64 28.62 -23.04
C GLN A 179 -25.57 27.74 -23.68
N ASN A 180 -25.25 28.04 -24.93
CA ASN A 180 -24.07 27.53 -25.63
C ASN A 180 -22.85 27.67 -24.71
N VAL A 181 -22.35 26.55 -24.20
CA VAL A 181 -21.04 26.47 -23.54
C VAL A 181 -20.09 25.86 -24.56
N ASP A 182 -19.86 26.59 -25.65
CA ASP A 182 -18.74 26.32 -26.55
C ASP A 182 -17.43 26.69 -25.83
N GLU A 183 -16.52 25.72 -25.81
CA GLU A 183 -15.06 25.92 -25.86
C GLU A 183 -14.42 26.97 -24.94
N GLN A 184 -14.62 26.86 -23.62
CA GLN A 184 -13.65 27.40 -22.66
C GLN A 184 -12.99 26.26 -21.87
N THR A 185 -12.20 25.43 -22.57
CA THR A 185 -11.37 24.41 -21.94
C THR A 185 -10.26 25.06 -21.10
N ASP A 186 -10.39 24.87 -19.79
CA ASP A 186 -9.30 24.42 -18.91
C ASP A 186 -8.04 25.26 -18.76
N SER A 187 -8.16 26.43 -18.12
CA SER A 187 -7.03 27.08 -17.45
C SER A 187 -7.19 27.19 -15.92
N TRP A 188 -8.03 26.35 -15.30
CA TRP A 188 -8.17 26.39 -13.85
C TRP A 188 -6.99 25.66 -13.18
N ARG A 189 -6.14 26.42 -12.47
CA ARG A 189 -5.00 25.88 -11.73
C ARG A 189 -5.39 25.59 -10.29
N PRO A 190 -5.02 24.42 -9.74
CA PRO A 190 -5.18 24.16 -8.32
C PRO A 190 -4.51 25.25 -7.48
N ARG A 191 -5.26 25.81 -6.53
CA ARG A 191 -4.72 26.79 -5.58
C ARG A 191 -4.19 26.05 -4.37
N VAL A 192 -2.98 26.40 -3.92
CA VAL A 192 -2.34 25.81 -2.74
C VAL A 192 -2.37 26.83 -1.61
N ILE A 193 -2.92 26.44 -0.46
CA ILE A 193 -2.95 27.22 0.77
C ILE A 193 -2.04 26.52 1.78
N GLU A 194 -1.00 27.20 2.24
CA GLU A 194 -0.14 26.70 3.31
C GLU A 194 -0.76 27.01 4.67
N LEU A 195 -1.12 25.96 5.44
CA LEU A 195 -1.61 26.12 6.82
C LEU A 195 -0.44 26.13 7.80
N SER A 196 0.59 25.32 7.54
CA SER A 196 1.83 25.26 8.31
C SER A 196 2.96 24.66 7.47
N GLU A 197 4.18 24.55 8.02
CA GLU A 197 5.31 23.90 7.36
C GLU A 197 5.05 22.46 6.89
N ARG A 198 4.06 21.78 7.51
CA ARG A 198 3.74 20.37 7.23
C ARG A 198 2.32 20.17 6.72
N GLU A 199 1.53 21.24 6.61
CA GLU A 199 0.12 21.12 6.27
C GLU A 199 -0.24 22.10 5.18
N GLN A 200 -0.82 21.56 4.13
CA GLN A 200 -1.20 22.32 2.95
C GLN A 200 -2.58 21.87 2.50
N VAL A 201 -3.34 22.78 1.90
CA VAL A 201 -4.63 22.51 1.29
C VAL A 201 -4.53 22.83 -0.18
N GLU A 202 -4.82 21.85 -1.03
CA GLU A 202 -4.93 22.07 -2.46
C GLU A 202 -6.40 22.04 -2.85
N LEU A 203 -6.80 23.11 -3.51
CA LEU A 203 -8.15 23.31 -3.97
C LEU A 203 -8.22 22.82 -5.41
N HIS A 204 -9.15 21.92 -5.68
CA HIS A 204 -9.55 21.51 -7.02
C HIS A 204 -10.95 22.08 -7.33
N ARG A 205 -11.41 21.91 -8.58
CA ARG A 205 -12.75 22.32 -8.98
C ARG A 205 -13.83 21.54 -8.23
N ASP A 206 -13.65 20.22 -8.13
CA ASP A 206 -14.64 19.27 -7.59
C ASP A 206 -14.09 18.46 -6.40
N SER A 207 -12.92 18.84 -5.89
CA SER A 207 -12.34 18.21 -4.71
C SER A 207 -11.42 19.15 -3.95
N ILE A 208 -11.11 18.78 -2.71
CA ILE A 208 -10.11 19.47 -1.89
C ILE A 208 -9.19 18.42 -1.29
N ILE A 209 -7.89 18.65 -1.40
CA ILE A 209 -6.87 17.73 -0.91
C ILE A 209 -6.15 18.37 0.26
N PHE A 210 -6.35 17.81 1.44
CA PHE A 210 -5.55 18.15 2.63
C PHE A 210 -4.29 17.28 2.65
N ARG A 211 -3.12 17.92 2.59
CA ARG A 211 -1.81 17.27 2.67
C ARG A 211 -1.24 17.44 4.07
N VAL A 212 -0.81 16.34 4.67
CA VAL A 212 -0.12 16.32 5.98
C VAL A 212 1.21 15.60 5.83
N SER A 213 2.32 16.33 5.94
CA SER A 213 3.68 15.78 5.88
C SER A 213 4.11 15.15 7.20
N GLU A 214 4.78 14.01 7.10
CA GLU A 214 5.19 13.18 8.23
C GLU A 214 6.71 13.07 8.37
N ARG A 215 7.12 12.74 9.60
CA ARG A 215 8.53 12.53 9.92
C ARG A 215 9.02 11.16 9.44
N VAL A 216 10.33 11.05 9.28
CA VAL A 216 10.99 9.77 8.94
C VAL A 216 10.72 8.77 10.06
N GLY A 217 10.38 7.52 9.69
CA GLY A 217 10.16 6.42 10.64
C GLY A 217 8.94 6.60 11.55
N ARG A 218 8.09 7.59 11.30
CA ARG A 218 6.83 7.79 12.02
C ARG A 218 5.66 7.75 11.05
N SER A 219 4.54 7.26 11.57
CA SER A 219 3.24 7.20 10.89
C SER A 219 2.14 7.80 11.79
N GLU A 220 2.49 8.81 12.59
CA GLU A 220 1.58 9.49 13.50
C GLU A 220 0.79 10.55 12.71
N PHE A 221 -0.54 10.42 12.70
CA PHE A 221 -1.41 11.42 12.09
C PHE A 221 -1.96 12.37 13.17
N LEU A 222 -1.31 13.53 13.33
CA LEU A 222 -1.63 14.55 14.34
C LEU A 222 -1.80 15.92 13.67
N PRO A 223 -2.96 16.22 13.08
CA PRO A 223 -3.20 17.49 12.39
C PRO A 223 -3.26 18.67 13.35
N SER A 224 -2.92 19.88 12.88
CA SER A 224 -3.01 21.13 13.63
C SER A 224 -4.46 21.51 13.95
N LYS A 225 -4.67 22.36 14.97
CA LYS A 225 -6.01 22.84 15.35
C LYS A 225 -6.77 23.49 14.18
N GLN A 226 -6.05 24.16 13.27
CA GLN A 226 -6.64 24.78 12.09
C GLN A 226 -7.15 23.73 11.11
N LEU A 227 -6.32 22.73 10.77
CA LEU A 227 -6.72 21.62 9.90
C LEU A 227 -7.88 20.81 10.53
N GLN A 228 -7.82 20.54 11.83
CA GLN A 228 -8.90 19.86 12.56
C GLN A 228 -10.24 20.60 12.44
N SER A 229 -10.21 21.93 12.50
CA SER A 229 -11.43 22.74 12.40
C SER A 229 -12.03 22.67 10.99
N HIS A 230 -11.20 22.70 9.95
CA HIS A 230 -11.65 22.49 8.57
C HIS A 230 -12.24 21.10 8.36
N LEU A 231 -11.57 20.05 8.83
CA LEU A 231 -12.09 18.68 8.77
C LEU A 231 -13.46 18.59 9.47
N LYS A 232 -13.58 19.06 10.71
CA LYS A 232 -14.88 19.06 11.42
C LYS A 232 -15.99 19.81 10.69
N HIS A 233 -15.67 20.88 9.96
CA HIS A 233 -16.65 21.61 9.17
C HIS A 233 -17.19 20.74 8.02
N ILE A 234 -16.32 19.98 7.36
CA ILE A 234 -16.65 19.04 6.28
C ILE A 234 -17.50 17.88 6.78
N LEU A 235 -17.22 17.36 7.98
CA LEU A 235 -17.97 16.25 8.58
C LEU A 235 -19.49 16.52 8.58
N LYS A 236 -19.91 17.77 8.81
CA LYS A 236 -21.33 18.15 8.84
C LYS A 236 -22.05 17.95 7.50
N ARG A 237 -21.32 17.92 6.39
CA ARG A 237 -21.85 17.72 5.04
C ARG A 237 -21.88 16.25 4.62
N GLY A 238 -21.17 15.38 5.36
CA GLY A 238 -21.07 13.94 5.08
C GLY A 238 -20.43 13.54 3.74
N PRO A 239 -19.40 14.22 3.21
CA PRO A 239 -18.85 13.88 1.91
C PRO A 239 -18.01 12.59 1.96
N CYS A 240 -17.84 11.99 0.78
CA CYS A 240 -16.92 10.88 0.59
C CYS A 240 -15.47 11.34 0.77
N LEU A 241 -14.72 10.63 1.59
CA LEU A 241 -13.31 10.88 1.83
C LEU A 241 -12.45 9.82 1.15
N HIS A 242 -11.34 10.24 0.57
CA HIS A 242 -10.35 9.34 0.00
C HIS A 242 -8.98 9.62 0.65
N VAL A 243 -8.52 8.69 1.47
CA VAL A 243 -7.28 8.80 2.26
C VAL A 243 -6.16 8.05 1.55
N ARG A 244 -5.06 8.73 1.28
CA ARG A 244 -3.91 8.16 0.56
C ARG A 244 -2.65 8.30 1.40
N GLY A 245 -1.94 7.19 1.60
CA GLY A 245 -0.65 7.18 2.30
C GLY A 245 0.51 7.08 1.32
N TYR A 246 1.51 7.96 1.48
CA TYR A 246 2.69 8.03 0.63
C TYR A 246 3.99 7.86 1.41
N THR A 247 5.05 7.49 0.71
CA THR A 247 6.42 7.55 1.23
C THR A 247 7.35 8.37 0.33
N ASP A 248 8.61 8.50 0.75
CA ASP A 248 9.71 9.03 -0.04
C ASP A 248 10.55 7.92 -0.71
N GLY A 249 10.02 6.68 -0.75
CA GLY A 249 10.67 5.53 -1.36
C GLY A 249 10.76 5.63 -2.87
N ASP A 250 11.92 5.27 -3.42
CA ASP A 250 12.18 5.18 -4.86
C ASP A 250 11.99 3.75 -5.41
N LYS A 251 11.97 2.76 -4.53
CA LYS A 251 11.83 1.34 -4.86
C LYS A 251 10.70 0.71 -4.07
N ASP A 252 9.98 -0.17 -4.73
CA ASP A 252 8.84 -0.87 -4.15
C ASP A 252 9.33 -2.01 -3.25
N ARG A 253 9.61 -1.65 -1.99
CA ARG A 253 10.01 -2.56 -0.93
C ARG A 253 8.84 -2.81 0.01
N TRP A 254 8.83 -3.98 0.66
CA TRP A 254 7.86 -4.27 1.72
C TRP A 254 7.77 -3.17 2.80
N ILE A 255 8.92 -2.58 3.21
CA ILE A 255 8.92 -1.50 4.20
C ILE A 255 8.15 -0.25 3.74
N GLU A 256 8.23 0.11 2.46
CA GLU A 256 7.56 1.29 1.91
C GLU A 256 6.06 1.06 1.86
N ARG A 257 5.63 -0.15 1.44
CA ARG A 257 4.23 -0.59 1.46
C ARG A 257 3.63 -0.53 2.85
N GLU A 258 4.32 -1.12 3.83
CA GLU A 258 3.82 -1.14 5.20
C GLU A 258 3.80 0.28 5.79
N THR A 259 4.80 1.11 5.49
CA THR A 259 4.83 2.50 5.95
C THR A 259 3.68 3.32 5.37
N ALA A 260 3.47 3.29 4.05
CA ALA A 260 2.34 3.95 3.40
C ALA A 260 0.98 3.46 3.95
N LYS A 261 0.86 2.15 4.19
CA LYS A 261 -0.32 1.55 4.82
C LYS A 261 -0.56 2.14 6.20
N GLN A 262 0.42 2.07 7.10
CA GLN A 262 0.29 2.57 8.46
C GLN A 262 -0.14 4.04 8.48
N ARG A 263 0.44 4.88 7.62
CA ARG A 263 0.08 6.30 7.50
C ARG A 263 -1.40 6.50 7.14
N ALA A 264 -1.87 5.81 6.09
CA ALA A 264 -3.26 5.91 5.66
C ALA A 264 -4.25 5.41 6.73
N TYR A 265 -3.94 4.28 7.37
CA TYR A 265 -4.80 3.71 8.40
C TYR A 265 -4.83 4.55 9.69
N LYS A 266 -3.71 5.18 10.07
CA LYS A 266 -3.66 6.09 11.22
C LYS A 266 -4.48 7.36 10.96
N ALA A 267 -4.44 7.89 9.75
CA ALA A 267 -5.31 8.99 9.35
C ALA A 267 -6.80 8.59 9.35
N ARG A 268 -7.14 7.41 8.81
CA ARG A 268 -8.52 6.89 8.90
C ARG A 268 -8.97 6.69 10.34
N ALA A 269 -8.12 6.13 11.20
CA ALA A 269 -8.44 5.94 12.62
C ALA A 269 -8.67 7.29 13.32
N TYR A 270 -7.85 8.29 13.01
CA TYR A 270 -8.05 9.66 13.49
C TYR A 270 -9.42 10.21 13.05
N LEU A 271 -9.76 10.11 11.76
CA LEU A 271 -11.05 10.58 11.25
C LEU A 271 -12.21 9.83 11.92
N ALA A 272 -12.15 8.50 12.03
CA ALA A 272 -13.18 7.71 12.69
C ALA A 272 -13.40 8.14 14.15
N ALA A 273 -12.32 8.37 14.90
CA ALA A 273 -12.39 8.85 16.29
C ALA A 273 -13.04 10.24 16.42
N HIS A 274 -13.07 11.03 15.35
CA HIS A 274 -13.69 12.36 15.31
C HIS A 274 -15.09 12.36 14.69
N GLY A 275 -15.70 11.19 14.51
CA GLY A 275 -17.11 11.04 14.13
C GLY A 275 -17.35 10.74 12.64
N TYR A 276 -16.31 10.56 11.83
CA TYR A 276 -16.49 10.12 10.44
C TYR A 276 -16.85 8.64 10.39
N ALA A 277 -17.87 8.29 9.62
CA ALA A 277 -18.26 6.90 9.47
C ALA A 277 -17.19 6.13 8.65
N PRO A 278 -16.69 4.97 9.11
CA PRO A 278 -15.60 4.28 8.41
C PRO A 278 -15.93 3.77 7.00
N ASN A 279 -17.21 3.72 6.63
CA ASN A 279 -17.72 3.30 5.33
C ASN A 279 -17.69 4.40 4.26
N ILE A 280 -17.59 5.68 4.65
CA ILE A 280 -17.44 6.81 3.71
C ILE A 280 -15.97 7.18 3.47
N ILE A 281 -15.03 6.41 4.04
CA ILE A 281 -13.58 6.63 3.92
C ILE A 281 -12.98 5.52 3.07
N GLU A 282 -12.61 5.88 1.84
CA GLU A 282 -11.78 5.05 0.96
C GLU A 282 -10.30 5.18 1.34
N ILE A 283 -9.53 4.10 1.22
CA ILE A 283 -8.07 4.12 1.45
C ILE A 283 -7.33 3.66 0.19
N THR A 284 -6.28 4.38 -0.17
CA THR A 284 -5.28 3.95 -1.15
C THR A 284 -3.88 3.96 -0.53
N ILE A 285 -3.10 2.91 -0.81
CA ILE A 285 -1.71 2.78 -0.36
C ILE A 285 -0.82 3.08 -1.55
N VAL A 286 -0.02 4.15 -1.48
CA VAL A 286 0.89 4.57 -2.55
C VAL A 286 2.33 4.52 -2.05
N PRO A 287 2.97 3.34 -2.06
CA PRO A 287 4.30 3.14 -1.51
C PRO A 287 5.42 3.79 -2.33
N ILE A 288 5.21 3.96 -3.63
CA ILE A 288 6.21 4.52 -4.54
C ILE A 288 5.56 5.43 -5.56
N GLY A 289 6.31 6.45 -5.97
CA GLY A 289 5.91 7.39 -7.00
C GLY A 289 4.92 8.44 -6.51
N GLN A 290 4.39 9.23 -7.46
CA GLN A 290 3.54 10.41 -7.16
C GLN A 290 4.20 11.35 -6.14
N HIS A 291 5.51 11.55 -6.27
CA HIS A 291 6.27 12.50 -5.48
C HIS A 291 5.88 13.93 -5.89
N VAL A 292 5.56 14.76 -4.90
CA VAL A 292 5.21 16.17 -5.08
C VAL A 292 6.44 17.09 -5.04
N ALA A 293 7.60 16.54 -4.66
CA ALA A 293 8.86 17.26 -4.59
C ALA A 293 10.04 16.35 -4.93
N ASP A 294 11.20 16.96 -5.16
CA ASP A 294 12.42 16.24 -5.51
C ASP A 294 12.96 15.37 -4.35
N ASN A 295 13.04 14.06 -4.59
CA ASN A 295 13.56 13.08 -3.64
C ASN A 295 15.07 13.19 -3.41
N ALA A 296 15.83 13.86 -4.28
CA ALA A 296 17.26 14.08 -4.03
C ALA A 296 17.48 14.96 -2.80
N THR A 297 16.57 15.90 -2.53
CA THR A 297 16.69 16.82 -1.40
C THR A 297 16.01 16.30 -0.13
N LYS A 298 16.60 16.60 1.05
CA LYS A 298 15.96 16.29 2.35
C LYS A 298 14.59 16.95 2.50
N LYS A 299 14.45 18.18 1.99
CA LYS A 299 13.19 18.95 2.02
C LYS A 299 12.13 18.30 1.15
N GLY A 300 12.48 17.87 -0.07
CA GLY A 300 11.52 17.23 -0.96
C GLY A 300 11.08 15.84 -0.46
N ARG A 301 12.00 15.03 0.07
CA ARG A 301 11.65 13.79 0.79
C ARG A 301 10.67 14.03 1.93
N ALA A 302 10.84 15.11 2.69
CA ALA A 302 9.91 15.47 3.75
C ALA A 302 8.51 15.84 3.26
N LYS A 303 8.38 16.46 2.09
CA LYS A 303 7.09 16.70 1.45
C LYS A 303 6.46 15.41 0.92
N ASN A 304 7.27 14.45 0.44
CA ASN A 304 6.79 13.21 -0.15
C ASN A 304 6.26 12.21 0.89
N ARG A 305 6.87 12.14 2.08
CA ARG A 305 6.31 11.44 3.25
C ARG A 305 5.05 12.17 3.72
N ARG A 306 3.89 11.75 3.26
CA ARG A 306 2.64 12.45 3.56
C ARG A 306 1.43 11.53 3.58
N VAL A 307 0.37 12.04 4.18
CA VAL A 307 -1.00 11.60 3.95
C VAL A 307 -1.75 12.67 3.17
N GLU A 308 -2.53 12.24 2.19
CA GLU A 308 -3.53 13.08 1.54
C GLU A 308 -4.92 12.65 1.98
N ILE A 309 -5.76 13.62 2.32
CA ILE A 309 -7.19 13.42 2.52
C ILE A 309 -7.88 14.22 1.43
N GLU A 310 -8.35 13.53 0.40
CA GLU A 310 -9.19 14.13 -0.63
C GLU A 310 -10.65 14.09 -0.21
N VAL A 311 -11.30 15.24 -0.28
CA VAL A 311 -12.72 15.43 -0.03
C VAL A 311 -13.39 15.60 -1.37
N LYS A 312 -14.21 14.62 -1.77
CA LYS A 312 -14.98 14.67 -3.01
C LYS A 312 -16.21 15.54 -2.77
N GLU A 313 -16.19 16.77 -3.29
CA GLU A 313 -17.25 17.76 -3.11
C GLU A 313 -17.47 18.51 -4.44
N PRO A 314 -18.63 18.37 -5.10
CA PRO A 314 -18.89 19.02 -6.39
C PRO A 314 -18.93 20.56 -6.32
N ASN A 315 -19.10 21.16 -5.15
CA ASN A 315 -19.02 22.62 -5.01
C ASN A 315 -18.21 23.03 -3.76
N PRO A 316 -16.86 22.96 -3.82
CA PRO A 316 -16.01 23.30 -2.70
C PRO A 316 -16.07 24.79 -2.33
N ALA A 317 -16.36 25.67 -3.30
CA ALA A 317 -16.54 27.10 -3.10
C ALA A 317 -17.74 27.43 -2.19
N SER A 318 -18.76 26.56 -2.14
CA SER A 318 -19.87 26.72 -1.19
C SER A 318 -19.45 26.49 0.27
N ILE A 319 -18.36 25.76 0.51
CA ILE A 319 -17.89 25.41 1.86
C ILE A 319 -16.83 26.42 2.33
N TRP A 320 -15.91 26.81 1.45
CA TRP A 320 -14.88 27.81 1.75
C TRP A 320 -14.85 28.92 0.70
N PRO A 321 -15.86 29.81 0.67
CA PRO A 321 -15.90 30.91 -0.30
C PRO A 321 -14.65 31.79 -0.23
N GLN A 322 -14.08 31.97 0.96
CA GLN A 322 -12.85 32.74 1.19
C GLN A 322 -11.62 32.19 0.46
N TRP A 323 -11.67 30.95 -0.01
CA TRP A 323 -10.57 30.29 -0.72
C TRP A 323 -10.74 30.32 -2.25
N TYR A 324 -11.94 30.61 -2.73
CA TYR A 324 -12.33 30.57 -4.15
C TYR A 324 -12.63 31.96 -4.72
N GLY A 325 -12.04 33.00 -4.12
CA GLY A 325 -12.20 34.41 -4.53
C GLY A 325 -11.99 34.68 -6.02
#